data_AF-A0A090JXA7-F1
#
_entry.id   AF-A0A090JXA7-F1
#
_cell.length_a   1.000
_cell.length_b   1.000
_cell.length_c   1.000
_cell.angle_alpha   90.00
_cell.angle_beta   90.00
_cell.angle_gamma   90.00
#
_symmetry.space_group_name_H-M   'P 1'
#
loop_
_entity.id
_entity.type
_entity.pdbx_description
1 polymer ?
#
loop_
_entity_poly.entity_id
_entity_poly.type
_entity_poly.pdbx_seq_one_letter_code
_entity_poly.pdbx_strand_id
1 'polypeptide(L)'
;TPNHLMGNNVFCTSLAGEELGRMRSWGADPMTQARHRLASPTTMVDLPQNVHGAAAVQGCVLSWHEGAPVNGISVARAGRRRSDCHRARSRVR
;
A
#
# COMPACT_ATOMS: atom_id res chain seq x y z
N THR A 1 10.98 2.85 5.83
CA THR A 1 12.17 3.73 5.79
C THR A 1 11.77 5.19 5.81
N PRO A 2 12.43 6.05 6.59
CA PRO A 2 12.17 7.50 6.62
C PRO A 2 12.69 8.22 5.36
N ASN A 3 12.05 9.33 4.98
CA ASN A 3 12.27 10.05 3.70
C ASN A 3 13.74 10.40 3.39
N HIS A 4 14.52 10.84 4.38
CA HIS A 4 15.90 11.30 4.17
C HIS A 4 16.87 10.19 3.72
N LEU A 5 16.51 8.92 3.90
CA LEU A 5 17.30 7.76 3.45
C LEU A 5 16.89 7.28 2.05
N MET A 6 15.79 7.79 1.51
CA MET A 6 15.19 7.31 0.25
C MET A 6 15.54 8.21 -0.95
N GLY A 7 16.29 9.29 -0.73
CA GLY A 7 16.43 10.39 -1.69
C GLY A 7 17.36 10.13 -2.87
N ASN A 8 18.22 9.11 -2.81
CA ASN A 8 19.32 8.93 -3.75
C ASN A 8 19.06 7.72 -4.67
N ASN A 9 18.50 7.98 -5.85
CA ASN A 9 18.41 6.97 -6.90
C ASN A 9 19.71 6.97 -7.72
N VAL A 10 20.36 5.81 -7.79
CA VAL A 10 21.65 5.61 -8.47
C VAL A 10 21.40 4.83 -9.77
N PHE A 11 21.85 5.38 -10.89
CA PHE A 11 21.91 4.66 -12.16
C PHE A 11 23.31 4.10 -12.32
N CYS A 12 23.41 2.79 -12.53
CA CYS A 12 24.68 2.08 -12.67
C CYS A 12 24.53 0.93 -13.68
N THR A 13 25.63 0.50 -14.27
CA THR A 13 25.62 -0.64 -15.22
C THR A 13 25.31 -1.97 -14.53
N SER A 14 25.71 -2.09 -13.26
CA SER A 14 25.28 -3.13 -12.32
C SER A 14 25.47 -2.64 -10.89
N LEU A 15 24.97 -3.37 -9.89
CA LEU A 15 25.10 -2.97 -8.47
C LEU A 15 26.56 -2.76 -8.03
N ALA A 16 27.51 -3.50 -8.62
CA ALA A 16 28.95 -3.36 -8.38
C ALA A 16 29.71 -2.78 -9.60
N GLY A 17 28.97 -2.31 -10.61
CA GLY A 17 29.51 -1.75 -11.84
C GLY A 17 29.72 -0.24 -11.77
N GLU A 18 29.96 0.36 -12.93
CA GLU A 18 30.13 1.81 -13.06
C GLU A 18 28.84 2.58 -12.78
N GLU A 19 28.95 3.65 -11.99
CA GLU A 19 27.86 4.59 -11.73
C GLU A 19 27.76 5.61 -12.87
N LEU A 20 26.59 5.66 -13.51
CA LEU A 20 26.25 6.59 -14.57
C LEU A 20 25.75 7.94 -14.03
N GLY A 21 25.22 7.95 -12.81
CA GLY A 21 24.82 9.17 -12.12
C GLY A 21 23.78 8.97 -11.02
N ARG A 22 23.41 10.07 -10.37
CA ARG A 22 22.44 10.08 -9.26
C ARG A 22 21.34 11.11 -9.48
N MET A 23 20.12 10.73 -9.15
CA MET A 23 18.95 11.59 -9.20
C MET A 23 18.34 11.73 -7.81
N ARG A 24 18.05 12.98 -7.41
CA ARG A 24 17.26 13.26 -6.21
C ARG A 24 15.82 12.84 -6.44
N SER A 25 15.38 11.82 -5.73
CA SER A 25 14.03 11.25 -5.82
C SER A 25 13.27 11.42 -4.51
N TRP A 26 11.98 11.06 -4.48
CA TRP A 26 11.14 11.10 -3.27
C TRP A 26 11.14 12.47 -2.55
N GLY A 27 11.20 13.55 -3.33
CA GLY A 27 11.20 14.92 -2.82
C GLY A 27 12.43 15.29 -1.99
N ALA A 28 13.56 14.61 -2.16
CA ALA A 28 14.79 14.88 -1.43
C ALA A 28 15.52 16.15 -1.86
N ASP A 29 15.15 16.75 -3.00
CA ASP A 29 15.64 18.08 -3.37
C ASP A 29 15.16 19.14 -2.37
N PRO A 30 16.02 20.04 -1.86
CA PRO A 30 15.65 21.00 -0.81
C PRO A 30 14.42 21.85 -1.16
N MET A 31 14.27 22.26 -2.41
CA MET A 31 13.14 23.07 -2.85
C MET A 31 11.85 22.22 -2.87
N THR A 32 11.93 21.00 -3.40
CA THR A 32 10.80 20.06 -3.42
C THR A 32 10.40 19.64 -2.00
N GLN A 33 11.37 19.44 -1.12
CA GLN A 33 11.14 19.10 0.29
C GLN A 33 10.41 20.23 1.03
N ALA A 34 10.82 21.48 0.81
CA ALA A 34 10.15 22.65 1.36
C ALA A 34 8.69 22.74 0.88
N ARG A 35 8.45 22.52 -0.43
CA ARG A 35 7.10 22.48 -0.99
C ARG A 35 6.23 21.38 -0.37
N HIS A 36 6.76 20.17 -0.20
CA HIS A 36 6.02 19.09 0.43
C HIS A 36 5.64 19.39 1.88
N ARG A 37 6.54 19.99 2.67
CA ARG A 37 6.26 20.39 4.06
C ARG A 37 5.19 21.48 4.17
N LEU A 38 5.13 22.38 3.19
CA LEU A 38 4.07 23.40 3.15
C LEU A 38 2.73 22.81 2.71
N ALA A 39 2.73 21.78 1.88
CA ALA A 39 1.51 21.16 1.36
C ALA A 39 0.87 20.14 2.31
N SER A 40 1.64 19.49 3.19
CA SER A 40 1.14 18.46 4.11
C SER A 40 1.93 18.44 5.42
N PRO A 41 1.28 18.17 6.56
CA PRO A 41 1.97 17.93 7.84
C PRO A 41 2.70 16.58 7.89
N THR A 42 2.50 15.70 6.91
CA THR A 42 3.10 14.35 6.86
C THR A 42 4.23 14.25 5.83
N THR A 43 5.18 13.34 6.09
CA THR A 43 6.32 13.05 5.19
C THR A 43 6.13 11.73 4.45
N MET A 44 6.69 11.63 3.25
CA MET A 44 6.73 10.35 2.51
C MET A 44 7.54 9.30 3.27
N VAL A 45 7.06 8.06 3.27
CA VAL A 45 7.76 6.92 3.87
C VAL A 45 7.71 5.76 2.90
N ASP A 46 8.74 4.92 2.93
CA ASP A 46 8.70 3.61 2.29
C ASP A 46 8.17 2.60 3.30
N LEU A 47 6.96 2.08 3.08
CA LEU A 47 6.35 1.06 3.91
C LEU A 47 5.97 -0.14 3.03
N PRO A 48 6.71 -1.25 3.10
CA PRO A 48 6.43 -2.43 2.29
C PRO A 48 5.00 -2.99 2.50
N GLN A 49 4.39 -3.53 1.44
CA GLN A 49 2.99 -3.98 1.45
C GLN A 49 2.71 -5.08 2.50
N ASN A 50 3.69 -5.94 2.78
CA ASN A 50 3.55 -7.00 3.79
C ASN A 50 3.29 -6.43 5.20
N VAL A 51 3.90 -5.30 5.54
CA VAL A 51 3.70 -4.61 6.82
C VAL A 51 2.54 -3.62 6.75
N HIS A 52 2.35 -2.94 5.61
CA HIS A 52 1.21 -2.03 5.42
C HIS A 52 -0.12 -2.77 5.48
N GLY A 53 -0.23 -3.90 4.78
CA GLY A 53 -1.43 -4.73 4.78
C GLY A 53 -1.76 -5.29 6.17
N ALA A 54 -0.75 -5.73 6.92
CA ALA A 54 -0.94 -6.15 8.31
C ALA A 54 -1.47 -5.00 9.19
N ALA A 55 -0.87 -3.80 9.08
CA ALA A 55 -1.31 -2.63 9.83
C ALA A 55 -2.72 -2.15 9.43
N ALA A 56 -3.06 -2.19 8.14
CA ALA A 56 -4.37 -1.78 7.63
C ALA A 56 -5.47 -2.80 7.98
N VAL A 57 -5.13 -4.09 8.07
CA VAL A 57 -6.07 -5.19 8.36
C VAL A 57 -6.17 -5.49 9.85
N GLN A 58 -5.33 -4.90 10.70
CA GLN A 58 -5.40 -5.07 12.17
C GLN A 58 -6.75 -4.65 12.79
N GLY A 59 -7.64 -4.00 12.02
CA GLY A 59 -9.05 -3.76 12.38
C GLY A 59 -10.10 -4.44 11.48
N CYS A 60 -9.70 -5.21 10.46
CA CYS A 60 -10.60 -5.78 9.44
C CYS A 60 -10.53 -7.32 9.43
N VAL A 61 -11.69 -7.98 9.52
CA VAL A 61 -11.77 -9.43 9.28
C VAL A 61 -11.93 -9.65 7.78
N LEU A 62 -10.87 -10.12 7.13
CA LEU A 62 -10.90 -10.54 5.72
C LEU A 62 -11.07 -12.06 5.65
N SER A 63 -12.13 -12.51 4.98
CA SER A 63 -12.32 -13.92 4.64
C SER A 63 -12.13 -14.08 3.14
N TRP A 64 -11.11 -14.84 2.75
CA TRP A 64 -10.84 -15.18 1.36
C TRP A 64 -11.75 -16.33 0.93
N HIS A 65 -12.42 -16.23 -0.21
CA HIS A 65 -13.30 -17.29 -0.72
C HIS A 65 -12.95 -17.57 -2.19
N GLU A 66 -12.65 -18.83 -2.52
CA GLU A 66 -12.59 -19.29 -3.91
C GLU A 66 -14.03 -19.57 -4.39
N GLY A 67 -14.38 -19.01 -5.56
CA GLY A 67 -15.65 -19.28 -6.24
C GLY A 67 -16.66 -18.13 -6.16
N ALA A 68 -16.63 -17.23 -7.15
CA ALA A 68 -17.73 -16.31 -7.43
C ALA A 68 -18.64 -16.92 -8.52
N PRO A 69 -19.97 -16.95 -8.36
CA PRO A 69 -20.89 -17.39 -9.42
C PRO A 69 -21.07 -16.30 -10.50
N VAL A 70 -21.19 -16.75 -11.76
CA VAL A 70 -21.13 -15.94 -12.99
C VAL A 70 -22.28 -14.94 -13.21
N ASN A 71 -23.37 -15.00 -12.45
CA ASN A 71 -24.60 -14.23 -12.74
C ASN A 71 -25.13 -13.34 -11.59
N GLY A 72 -24.30 -12.96 -10.62
CA GLY A 72 -24.69 -11.94 -9.65
C GLY A 72 -23.76 -11.75 -8.46
N ILE A 73 -23.74 -10.53 -7.89
CA ILE A 73 -22.94 -10.19 -6.71
C ILE A 73 -23.72 -10.62 -5.46
N SER A 74 -23.26 -11.68 -4.79
CA SER A 74 -23.75 -12.12 -3.49
C SER A 74 -22.70 -11.85 -2.42
N VAL A 75 -23.01 -11.05 -1.39
CA VAL A 75 -22.12 -10.84 -0.23
C VAL A 75 -22.58 -11.75 0.91
N ALA A 76 -21.76 -12.73 1.28
CA ALA A 76 -21.96 -13.52 2.49
C ALA A 76 -21.05 -12.95 3.59
N ARG A 77 -21.62 -12.65 4.77
CA ARG A 77 -20.83 -12.36 5.97
C ARG A 77 -20.48 -13.71 6.61
N ALA A 78 -19.25 -14.17 6.38
CA ALA A 78 -18.75 -15.40 6.97
C ALA A 78 -18.41 -15.18 8.45
N GLY A 79 -18.94 -16.02 9.34
CA GLY A 79 -18.38 -16.20 10.68
C GLY A 79 -17.17 -17.12 10.68
N ARG A 80 -16.49 -17.26 11.82
CA ARG A 80 -15.23 -18.03 11.95
C ARG A 80 -15.36 -19.53 11.59
N ARG A 81 -16.58 -20.09 11.62
CA ARG A 81 -16.91 -21.46 11.19
C ARG A 81 -17.90 -21.40 10.02
N ARG A 82 -17.86 -22.40 9.12
CA ARG A 82 -18.79 -22.52 7.97
C ARG A 82 -20.27 -22.49 8.37
N SER A 83 -20.60 -22.89 9.59
CA SER A 83 -21.95 -22.84 10.18
C SER A 83 -22.48 -21.43 10.43
N ASP A 84 -21.61 -20.42 10.48
CA ASP A 84 -21.92 -19.06 10.92
C ASP A 84 -22.02 -18.07 9.73
N CYS A 85 -22.14 -18.59 8.51
CA CYS A 85 -22.24 -17.77 7.30
C CYS A 85 -23.68 -17.27 7.10
N HIS A 86 -23.90 -15.96 7.27
CA HIS A 86 -25.18 -15.31 6.99
C HIS A 86 -25.11 -14.50 5.69
N ARG A 87 -26.15 -14.59 4.85
CA ARG A 87 -26.25 -13.85 3.60
C ARG A 87 -26.76 -12.45 3.88
N ALA A 88 -25.96 -11.42 3.61
CA ALA A 88 -26.38 -10.03 3.72
C ALA A 88 -26.71 -9.49 2.32
N ARG A 89 -27.85 -8.82 2.18
CA ARG A 89 -28.20 -8.09 0.96
C ARG A 89 -28.06 -6.60 1.24
N SER A 90 -27.12 -5.92 0.57
CA SER A 90 -27.04 -4.46 0.58
C SER A 90 -28.09 -3.88 -0.36
N ARG A 91 -28.68 -2.74 0.01
CA ARG A 91 -29.60 -2.02 -0.90
C ARG A 91 -28.78 -1.31 -1.96
N VAL A 92 -29.07 -1.62 -3.22
CA VAL A 92 -28.64 -0.83 -4.39
C VAL A 92 -29.48 0.46 -4.38
N ARG A 93 -28.83 1.62 -4.46
CA ARG A 93 -29.52 2.90 -4.73
C ARG A 93 -29.73 3.05 -6.22
#